data_AF-A0A1I1I3X8-F1
#
_entry.id   AF-A0A1I1I3X8-F1
#
_cell.length_a   1.000
_cell.length_b   1.000
_cell.length_c   1.000
_cell.angle_alpha   90.00
_cell.angle_beta   90.00
_cell.angle_gamma   90.00
#
_symmetry.space_group_name_H-M   'P 1'
#
loop_
_entity.id
_entity.type
_entity.pdbx_description
1 polymer ?
#
loop_
_entity_poly.entity_id
_entity_poly.type
_entity_poly.pdbx_seq_one_letter_code
_entity_poly.pdbx_strand_id
1 'polypeptide(L)'
;MQALHARYPFLEAARETVATEAVDLATVVERDRAVVERATQRVITALEDGEVGDSHRDTRTELLSYPVARVLVSMVDERVLVRKYARAEAATAYERFTEDMADTTELKSVESTGLDLEELLDEFDLAAAVRETGADGRGEYRIDVGTYLPLAEDLWDDEWRLVNRSLANREVPLSEEELLTLVREAIRNRIDEGLPFDVPDAIATELEAEADEIRRVLADLDLTREIDTVVPELFPPCMKALLDDVQKGEHLPHHSRFAITSFLTSIGMTTDEIVDLYRVNSSFGEEMTRYQTEHIRGETSPTEYSPPSCATMQSYGDCVNKDDLCERIPHPMAYYEERIDDADDEELEDWRGREDDSEAEASSEAASAE
;
A
#
# COMPACT_ATOMS: atom_id res chain seq x y z
N MET A 1 -24.85 -19.30 7.83
CA MET A 1 -23.47 -18.79 7.58
C MET A 1 -22.43 -19.78 8.11
N GLN A 2 -21.48 -20.21 7.27
CA GLN A 2 -20.38 -21.13 7.63
C GLN A 2 -19.14 -20.35 8.09
N ALA A 3 -18.28 -20.98 8.89
CA ALA A 3 -17.03 -20.38 9.36
C ALA A 3 -16.08 -20.00 8.21
N LEU A 4 -16.00 -20.84 7.17
CA LEU A 4 -15.23 -20.59 5.96
C LEU A 4 -15.59 -19.25 5.30
N HIS A 5 -16.90 -18.96 5.18
CA HIS A 5 -17.37 -17.73 4.54
C HIS A 5 -17.00 -16.49 5.37
N ALA A 6 -17.03 -16.56 6.70
CA ALA A 6 -16.57 -15.46 7.54
C ALA A 6 -15.05 -15.26 7.46
N ARG A 7 -14.29 -16.34 7.28
CA ARG A 7 -12.84 -16.29 7.14
C ARG A 7 -12.42 -15.73 5.77
N TYR A 8 -13.16 -16.04 4.71
CA TYR A 8 -12.93 -15.59 3.34
C TYR A 8 -14.21 -14.96 2.76
N PRO A 9 -14.57 -13.74 3.18
CA PRO A 9 -15.86 -13.13 2.85
C PRO A 9 -15.94 -12.60 1.40
N PHE A 10 -14.80 -12.56 0.70
CA PHE A 10 -14.72 -12.14 -0.70
C PHE A 10 -15.13 -13.23 -1.70
N LEU A 11 -15.18 -14.51 -1.28
CA LEU A 11 -15.56 -15.65 -2.12
C LEU A 11 -16.98 -15.51 -2.68
N GLU A 12 -17.21 -16.05 -3.87
CA GLU A 12 -18.55 -16.10 -4.48
C GLU A 12 -19.56 -16.79 -3.56
N ALA A 13 -19.22 -17.96 -3.00
CA ALA A 13 -20.08 -18.71 -2.09
C ALA A 13 -20.43 -17.93 -0.79
N ALA A 14 -19.52 -17.09 -0.30
CA ALA A 14 -19.77 -16.22 0.85
C ALA A 14 -20.80 -15.13 0.49
N ARG A 15 -20.66 -14.51 -0.69
CA ARG A 15 -21.62 -13.51 -1.21
C ARG A 15 -23.00 -14.12 -1.44
N GLU A 16 -23.06 -15.31 -2.04
CA GLU A 16 -24.32 -16.05 -2.25
C GLU A 16 -25.02 -16.40 -0.94
N THR A 17 -24.26 -16.74 0.10
CA THR A 17 -24.79 -17.02 1.44
C THR A 17 -25.51 -15.80 2.02
N VAL A 18 -24.88 -14.62 1.92
CA VAL A 18 -25.49 -13.36 2.39
C VAL A 18 -26.77 -13.04 1.59
N ALA A 19 -26.72 -13.21 0.27
CA ALA A 19 -27.87 -12.97 -0.61
C ALA A 19 -29.04 -13.93 -0.33
N THR A 20 -28.76 -15.22 -0.14
CA THR A 20 -29.77 -16.28 0.05
C THR A 20 -30.47 -16.19 1.41
N GLU A 21 -29.76 -15.76 2.45
CA GLU A 21 -30.37 -15.52 3.77
C GLU A 21 -31.30 -14.28 3.78
N ALA A 22 -31.53 -13.64 2.62
CA ALA A 22 -32.36 -12.43 2.46
C ALA A 22 -31.99 -11.33 3.46
N VAL A 23 -30.68 -11.22 3.73
CA VAL A 23 -30.15 -10.22 4.65
C VAL A 23 -30.24 -8.87 3.95
N ASP A 24 -31.24 -8.08 4.37
CA ASP A 24 -31.35 -6.70 3.94
C ASP A 24 -30.29 -5.85 4.63
N LEU A 25 -29.33 -5.34 3.85
CA LEU A 25 -28.20 -4.57 4.36
C LEU A 25 -28.67 -3.32 5.13
N ALA A 26 -29.76 -2.69 4.70
CA ALA A 26 -30.35 -1.54 5.39
C ALA A 26 -30.84 -1.92 6.80
N THR A 27 -31.48 -3.07 6.95
CA THR A 27 -31.88 -3.60 8.26
C THR A 27 -30.67 -3.96 9.13
N VAL A 28 -29.57 -4.47 8.54
CA VAL A 28 -28.34 -4.79 9.27
C VAL A 28 -27.71 -3.53 9.86
N VAL A 29 -27.51 -2.49 9.04
CA VAL A 29 -26.89 -1.24 9.53
C VAL A 29 -27.75 -0.55 10.57
N GLU A 30 -29.08 -0.62 10.47
CA GLU A 30 -30.02 -0.03 11.44
C GLU A 30 -29.98 -0.79 12.79
N ARG A 31 -29.90 -2.12 12.79
CA ARG A 31 -30.22 -2.94 13.97
C ARG A 31 -29.05 -3.69 14.58
N ASP A 32 -28.00 -3.93 13.82
CA ASP A 32 -26.88 -4.76 14.23
C ASP A 32 -25.62 -3.91 14.43
N ARG A 33 -25.58 -3.19 15.55
CA ARG A 33 -24.44 -2.33 15.90
C ARG A 33 -23.13 -3.11 15.99
N ALA A 34 -23.16 -4.40 16.35
CA ALA A 34 -21.95 -5.22 16.40
C ALA A 34 -21.34 -5.43 15.01
N VAL A 35 -22.18 -5.60 13.97
CA VAL A 35 -21.72 -5.68 12.57
C VAL A 35 -21.10 -4.36 12.14
N VAL A 36 -21.75 -3.24 12.44
CA VAL A 36 -21.26 -1.89 12.08
C VAL A 36 -19.94 -1.60 12.80
N GLU A 37 -19.86 -1.82 14.10
CA GLU A 37 -18.64 -1.63 14.89
C GLU A 37 -17.48 -2.50 14.37
N ARG A 38 -17.75 -3.78 14.07
CA ARG A 38 -16.74 -4.67 13.49
C ARG A 38 -16.29 -4.18 12.11
N ALA A 39 -17.22 -3.71 11.27
CA ALA A 39 -16.92 -3.20 9.94
C ALA A 39 -16.05 -1.93 10.01
N THR A 40 -16.40 -0.98 10.87
CA THR A 40 -15.60 0.23 11.11
C THR A 40 -14.20 -0.13 11.60
N GLN A 41 -14.10 -1.02 12.60
CA GLN A 41 -12.80 -1.49 13.09
C GLN A 41 -11.97 -2.15 11.98
N ARG A 42 -12.61 -2.96 11.12
CA ARG A 42 -11.97 -3.61 9.97
C ARG A 42 -11.30 -2.59 9.05
N VAL A 43 -11.98 -1.49 8.75
CA VAL A 43 -11.49 -0.44 7.87
C VAL A 43 -10.40 0.40 8.54
N ILE A 44 -10.59 0.75 9.83
CA ILE A 44 -9.61 1.54 10.59
C ILE A 44 -8.30 0.75 10.76
N THR A 45 -8.36 -0.53 11.16
CA THR A 45 -7.16 -1.37 11.27
C THR A 45 -6.48 -1.56 9.91
N ALA A 46 -7.25 -1.64 8.81
CA ALA A 46 -6.66 -1.70 7.47
C ALA A 46 -5.90 -0.40 7.11
N LEU A 47 -6.37 0.75 7.60
CA LEU A 47 -5.72 2.03 7.41
C LEU A 47 -4.44 2.19 8.25
N GLU A 48 -4.49 1.75 9.50
CA GLU A 48 -3.44 1.93 10.52
C GLU A 48 -2.35 0.84 10.44
N ASP A 49 -2.75 -0.43 10.40
CA ASP A 49 -1.85 -1.58 10.57
C ASP A 49 -1.64 -2.39 9.28
N GLY A 50 -2.42 -2.13 8.23
CA GLY A 50 -2.33 -2.85 6.95
C GLY A 50 -2.91 -4.28 7.00
N GLU A 51 -3.71 -4.60 8.02
CA GLU A 51 -4.45 -5.86 8.18
C GLU A 51 -5.89 -5.59 8.65
N VAL A 52 -6.75 -6.62 8.72
CA VAL A 52 -8.15 -6.43 9.14
C VAL A 52 -8.44 -6.79 10.60
N GLY A 53 -7.38 -7.04 11.37
CA GLY A 53 -7.39 -7.43 12.77
C GLY A 53 -8.00 -8.80 13.04
N ASP A 54 -8.14 -9.11 14.34
CA ASP A 54 -8.71 -10.36 14.82
C ASP A 54 -10.16 -10.57 14.33
N SER A 55 -10.49 -11.82 13.98
CA SER A 55 -11.86 -12.19 13.61
C SER A 55 -12.83 -12.09 14.78
N HIS A 56 -14.01 -11.55 14.54
CA HIS A 56 -15.08 -11.54 15.51
C HIS A 56 -15.54 -12.98 15.83
N ARG A 57 -15.81 -13.25 17.11
CA ARG A 57 -16.17 -14.61 17.59
C ARG A 57 -17.48 -15.13 17.02
N ASP A 58 -18.41 -14.23 16.71
CA ASP A 58 -19.64 -14.57 16.01
C ASP A 58 -19.43 -14.52 14.50
N THR A 59 -19.56 -15.68 13.85
CA THR A 59 -19.40 -15.87 12.41
C THR A 59 -20.35 -15.00 11.59
N ARG A 60 -21.57 -14.76 12.08
CA ARG A 60 -22.53 -13.91 11.40
C ARG A 60 -22.08 -12.46 11.41
N THR A 61 -21.68 -11.94 12.57
CA THR A 61 -21.11 -10.59 12.67
C THR A 61 -19.88 -10.44 11.78
N GLU A 62 -18.94 -11.40 11.82
CA GLU A 62 -17.72 -11.34 11.01
C GLU A 62 -18.04 -11.32 9.51
N LEU A 63 -18.88 -12.24 9.03
CA LEU A 63 -19.25 -12.30 7.60
C LEU A 63 -19.98 -11.04 7.15
N LEU A 64 -20.95 -10.54 7.93
CA LEU A 64 -21.73 -9.35 7.56
C LEU A 64 -20.94 -8.04 7.69
N SER A 65 -19.86 -8.03 8.48
CA SER A 65 -19.02 -6.83 8.60
C SER A 65 -18.26 -6.51 7.31
N TYR A 66 -17.96 -7.51 6.48
CA TYR A 66 -17.29 -7.31 5.20
C TYR A 66 -18.10 -6.46 4.19
N PRO A 67 -19.37 -6.79 3.85
CA PRO A 67 -20.15 -5.93 2.97
C PRO A 67 -20.42 -4.54 3.57
N VAL A 68 -20.56 -4.42 4.90
CA VAL A 68 -20.70 -3.10 5.56
C VAL A 68 -19.40 -2.29 5.47
N ALA A 69 -18.23 -2.93 5.63
CA ALA A 69 -16.93 -2.27 5.47
C ALA A 69 -16.75 -1.74 4.04
N ARG A 70 -17.13 -2.54 3.03
CA ARG A 70 -17.13 -2.12 1.62
C ARG A 70 -18.06 -0.93 1.34
N VAL A 71 -19.20 -0.86 2.01
CA VAL A 71 -20.08 0.32 1.96
C VAL A 71 -19.39 1.53 2.57
N LEU A 72 -18.79 1.40 3.76
CA LEU A 72 -18.07 2.50 4.42
C LEU A 72 -16.92 3.03 3.55
N VAL A 73 -16.12 2.15 2.97
CA VAL A 73 -15.05 2.51 2.02
C VAL A 73 -15.60 3.27 0.82
N SER A 74 -16.71 2.81 0.24
CA SER A 74 -17.35 3.47 -0.90
C SER A 74 -18.03 4.80 -0.54
N MET A 75 -18.46 4.99 0.71
CA MET A 75 -19.00 6.27 1.20
C MET A 75 -17.93 7.33 1.45
N VAL A 76 -16.72 6.91 1.79
CA VAL A 76 -15.57 7.81 1.96
C VAL A 76 -14.98 8.18 0.60
N ASP A 77 -14.94 7.23 -0.34
CA ASP A 77 -14.57 7.45 -1.74
C ASP A 77 -13.18 8.11 -1.95
N GLU A 78 -12.22 7.70 -1.12
CA GLU A 78 -10.83 8.13 -1.25
C GLU A 78 -9.97 7.00 -1.82
N ARG A 79 -9.28 7.25 -2.94
CA ARG A 79 -8.47 6.23 -3.66
C ARG A 79 -7.50 5.48 -2.73
N VAL A 80 -6.92 6.23 -1.81
CA VAL A 80 -6.02 5.78 -0.75
C VAL A 80 -6.63 4.70 0.12
N LEU A 81 -7.85 4.95 0.58
CA LEU A 81 -8.57 4.07 1.47
C LEU A 81 -8.92 2.78 0.74
N VAL A 82 -9.38 2.87 -0.52
CA VAL A 82 -9.68 1.71 -1.35
C VAL A 82 -8.44 0.82 -1.48
N ARG A 83 -7.29 1.39 -1.87
CA ARG A 83 -6.02 0.67 -2.02
C ARG A 83 -5.56 0.02 -0.71
N LYS A 84 -5.55 0.75 0.40
CA LYS A 84 -5.15 0.22 1.72
C LYS A 84 -6.08 -0.90 2.19
N TYR A 85 -7.38 -0.71 2.06
CA TYR A 85 -8.38 -1.71 2.44
C TYR A 85 -8.27 -3.00 1.63
N ALA A 86 -8.16 -2.90 0.30
CA ALA A 86 -8.01 -4.07 -0.57
C ALA A 86 -6.72 -4.85 -0.27
N ARG A 87 -5.61 -4.15 -0.05
CA ARG A 87 -4.33 -4.77 0.35
C ARG A 87 -4.41 -5.47 1.69
N ALA A 88 -5.03 -4.84 2.69
CA ALA A 88 -5.17 -5.42 4.02
C ALA A 88 -6.02 -6.70 4.01
N GLU A 89 -7.16 -6.70 3.32
CA GLU A 89 -8.00 -7.90 3.17
C GLU A 89 -7.24 -9.02 2.45
N ALA A 90 -6.49 -8.69 1.39
CA ALA A 90 -5.68 -9.67 0.65
C ALA A 90 -4.52 -10.23 1.49
N ALA A 91 -3.81 -9.39 2.26
CA ALA A 91 -2.73 -9.80 3.14
C ALA A 91 -3.24 -10.74 4.25
N THR A 92 -4.33 -10.37 4.92
CA THR A 92 -4.95 -11.24 5.93
C THR A 92 -5.47 -12.54 5.32
N ALA A 93 -5.98 -12.52 4.08
CA ALA A 93 -6.37 -13.74 3.38
C ALA A 93 -5.15 -14.66 3.13
N TYR A 94 -4.04 -14.09 2.66
CA TYR A 94 -2.79 -14.79 2.41
C TYR A 94 -2.26 -15.52 3.64
N GLU A 95 -2.17 -14.82 4.78
CA GLU A 95 -1.80 -15.43 6.06
C GLU A 95 -2.73 -16.60 6.41
N ARG A 96 -4.05 -16.39 6.28
CA ARG A 96 -5.03 -17.41 6.64
C ARG A 96 -4.92 -18.68 5.80
N PHE A 97 -4.83 -18.56 4.47
CA PHE A 97 -4.79 -19.75 3.62
C PHE A 97 -3.42 -20.42 3.63
N THR A 98 -2.34 -19.67 3.83
CA THR A 98 -0.99 -20.27 4.01
C THR A 98 -0.91 -21.05 5.33
N GLU A 99 -1.50 -20.54 6.41
CA GLU A 99 -1.66 -21.27 7.67
C GLU A 99 -2.51 -22.54 7.49
N ASP A 100 -3.63 -22.44 6.77
CA ASP A 100 -4.54 -23.57 6.52
C ASP A 100 -3.86 -24.68 5.70
N MET A 101 -3.00 -24.32 4.75
CA MET A 101 -2.21 -25.26 3.96
C MET A 101 -1.06 -25.88 4.76
N ALA A 102 -0.45 -25.13 5.69
CA ALA A 102 0.62 -25.61 6.55
C ALA A 102 0.13 -26.56 7.66
N ASP A 103 -1.11 -26.37 8.14
CA ASP A 103 -1.71 -27.21 9.18
C ASP A 103 -2.17 -28.57 8.62
N THR A 104 -1.21 -29.49 8.50
CA THR A 104 -1.41 -30.88 8.07
C THR A 104 -2.15 -31.76 9.10
N THR A 105 -2.74 -31.19 10.15
CA THR A 105 -3.40 -31.95 11.21
C THR A 105 -4.71 -32.56 10.71
N GLU A 106 -4.64 -33.83 10.30
CA GLU A 106 -5.74 -34.70 9.86
C GLU A 106 -6.89 -34.84 10.88
N LEU A 107 -7.74 -33.82 11.02
CA LEU A 107 -9.05 -33.95 11.65
C LEU A 107 -10.13 -33.44 10.69
N LYS A 108 -10.25 -34.13 9.55
CA LYS A 108 -11.33 -34.02 8.54
C LYS A 108 -12.71 -34.43 9.08
N SER A 109 -13.13 -33.91 10.22
CA SER A 109 -14.45 -34.24 10.82
C SER A 109 -15.16 -33.07 11.48
N VAL A 110 -14.69 -31.84 11.26
CA VAL A 110 -15.46 -30.62 11.54
C VAL A 110 -15.32 -29.74 10.29
N GLU A 111 -16.43 -29.19 9.82
CA GLU A 111 -16.60 -28.32 8.64
C GLU A 111 -15.29 -27.58 8.27
N SER A 112 -14.69 -27.89 7.11
CA SER A 112 -13.37 -27.34 6.74
C SER A 112 -13.44 -25.82 6.76
N THR A 113 -12.60 -25.24 7.62
CA THR A 113 -12.51 -23.77 7.78
C THR A 113 -11.43 -23.18 6.88
N GLY A 114 -10.70 -24.02 6.15
CA GLY A 114 -9.65 -23.62 5.22
C GLY A 114 -10.00 -23.92 3.78
N LEU A 115 -9.32 -23.19 2.89
CA LEU A 115 -9.34 -23.36 1.44
C LEU A 115 -8.07 -24.10 1.03
N ASP A 116 -8.21 -25.07 0.13
CA ASP A 116 -7.04 -25.60 -0.56
C ASP A 116 -6.67 -24.78 -1.80
N LEU A 117 -5.50 -25.06 -2.36
CA LEU A 117 -4.97 -24.30 -3.49
C LEU A 117 -5.83 -24.51 -4.76
N GLU A 118 -6.42 -25.69 -4.96
CA GLU A 118 -7.28 -25.97 -6.12
C GLU A 118 -8.55 -25.12 -6.06
N GLU A 119 -9.19 -25.05 -4.89
CA GLU A 119 -10.35 -24.19 -4.63
C GLU A 119 -10.04 -22.71 -4.85
N LEU A 120 -8.87 -22.22 -4.40
CA LEU A 120 -8.43 -20.84 -4.64
C LEU A 120 -8.19 -20.55 -6.12
N LEU A 121 -7.51 -21.46 -6.83
CA LEU A 121 -7.25 -21.29 -8.25
C LEU A 121 -8.55 -21.29 -9.07
N ASP A 122 -9.54 -22.10 -8.69
CA ASP A 122 -10.85 -22.09 -9.33
C ASP A 122 -11.62 -20.78 -9.05
N GLU A 123 -11.66 -20.30 -7.81
CA GLU A 123 -12.37 -19.07 -7.41
C GLU A 123 -11.87 -17.83 -8.17
N PHE A 124 -10.57 -17.79 -8.49
CA PHE A 124 -9.94 -16.67 -9.19
C PHE A 124 -9.71 -16.91 -10.70
N ASP A 125 -10.37 -17.93 -11.27
CA ASP A 125 -10.28 -18.28 -12.70
C ASP A 125 -8.83 -18.60 -13.17
N LEU A 126 -7.97 -19.05 -12.24
CA LEU A 126 -6.55 -19.35 -12.48
C LEU A 126 -6.28 -20.83 -12.81
N ALA A 127 -7.21 -21.74 -12.50
CA ALA A 127 -7.01 -23.18 -12.67
C ALA A 127 -6.67 -23.62 -14.10
N ALA A 128 -7.14 -22.89 -15.12
CA ALA A 128 -6.79 -23.16 -16.51
C ALA A 128 -5.44 -22.55 -16.93
N ALA A 129 -4.98 -21.51 -16.23
CA ALA A 129 -3.75 -20.80 -16.52
C ALA A 129 -2.54 -21.36 -15.76
N VAL A 130 -2.78 -22.03 -14.63
CA VAL A 130 -1.76 -22.59 -13.76
C VAL A 130 -1.69 -24.10 -13.92
N ARG A 131 -0.48 -24.62 -14.09
CA ARG A 131 -0.21 -26.05 -14.25
C ARG A 131 0.90 -26.49 -13.32
N GLU A 132 0.60 -27.49 -12.51
CA GLU A 132 1.64 -28.18 -11.73
C GLU A 132 2.56 -28.99 -12.66
N THR A 133 3.87 -28.89 -12.45
CA THR A 133 4.89 -29.44 -13.36
C THR A 133 5.81 -30.48 -12.73
N GLY A 134 5.83 -30.59 -11.40
CA GLY A 134 6.64 -31.56 -10.68
C GLY A 134 6.10 -32.99 -10.81
N ALA A 135 6.95 -33.94 -11.21
CA ALA A 135 6.61 -35.37 -11.23
C ALA A 135 6.44 -36.00 -9.82
N ASP A 136 6.82 -35.25 -8.78
CA ASP A 136 6.95 -35.68 -7.40
C ASP A 136 6.04 -34.90 -6.43
N GLY A 137 5.20 -33.96 -6.91
CA GLY A 137 4.33 -33.12 -6.07
C GLY A 137 5.08 -32.11 -5.19
N ARG A 138 6.17 -31.52 -5.70
CA ARG A 138 7.07 -30.63 -4.93
C ARG A 138 6.83 -29.13 -5.15
N GLY A 139 5.58 -28.70 -5.34
CA GLY A 139 5.23 -27.28 -5.38
C GLY A 139 5.91 -26.49 -6.52
N GLU A 140 6.04 -27.10 -7.70
CA GLU A 140 6.57 -26.44 -8.90
C GLU A 140 5.44 -26.20 -9.91
N TYR A 141 5.17 -24.93 -10.19
CA TYR A 141 4.07 -24.50 -11.03
C TYR A 141 4.55 -23.78 -12.28
N ARG A 142 3.65 -23.69 -13.26
CA ARG A 142 3.79 -22.84 -14.43
C ARG A 142 2.51 -22.08 -14.66
N ILE A 143 2.61 -20.79 -14.91
CA ILE A 143 1.48 -19.91 -15.20
C ILE A 143 1.58 -19.37 -16.63
N ASP A 144 0.45 -19.25 -17.35
CA ASP A 144 0.41 -18.53 -18.63
C ASP A 144 0.85 -17.07 -18.43
N VAL A 145 1.71 -16.58 -19.31
CA VAL A 145 2.29 -15.23 -19.24
C VAL A 145 1.24 -14.14 -19.32
N GLY A 146 0.11 -14.38 -20.01
CA GLY A 146 -0.99 -13.43 -20.10
C GLY A 146 -1.74 -13.27 -18.78
N THR A 147 -1.75 -14.30 -17.93
CA THR A 147 -2.29 -14.24 -16.56
C THR A 147 -1.25 -13.73 -15.57
N TYR A 148 0.03 -14.07 -15.77
CA TYR A 148 1.12 -13.61 -14.92
C TYR A 148 1.26 -12.09 -14.90
N LEU A 149 1.28 -11.45 -16.08
CA LEU A 149 1.61 -10.02 -16.21
C LEU A 149 0.68 -9.11 -15.39
N PRO A 150 -0.67 -9.22 -15.49
CA PRO A 150 -1.56 -8.38 -14.68
C PRO A 150 -1.48 -8.65 -13.17
N LEU A 151 -1.17 -9.90 -12.77
CA LEU A 151 -1.03 -10.25 -11.35
C LEU A 151 0.29 -9.75 -10.75
N ALA A 152 1.34 -9.68 -11.57
CA ALA A 152 2.67 -9.25 -11.15
C ALA A 152 2.88 -7.72 -11.27
N GLU A 153 1.94 -6.97 -11.86
CA GLU A 153 2.07 -5.54 -12.17
C GLU A 153 2.44 -4.68 -10.95
N ASP A 154 1.83 -4.96 -9.80
CA ASP A 154 2.07 -4.25 -8.54
C ASP A 154 3.11 -4.91 -7.61
N LEU A 155 3.82 -5.93 -8.10
CA LEU A 155 4.89 -6.61 -7.35
C LEU A 155 6.24 -6.01 -7.76
N TRP A 156 6.83 -5.22 -6.86
CA TRP A 156 7.96 -4.34 -7.18
C TRP A 156 9.31 -5.04 -7.16
N ASP A 157 9.44 -6.18 -6.47
CA ASP A 157 10.72 -6.90 -6.41
C ASP A 157 11.15 -7.35 -7.82
N ASP A 158 12.43 -7.18 -8.13
CA ASP A 158 12.98 -7.48 -9.46
C ASP A 158 12.71 -8.91 -9.92
N GLU A 159 12.52 -9.84 -8.98
CA GLU A 159 12.14 -11.20 -9.29
C GLU A 159 10.81 -11.29 -10.04
N TRP A 160 9.85 -10.38 -9.85
CA TRP A 160 8.53 -10.40 -10.51
C TRP A 160 8.54 -9.82 -11.92
N ARG A 161 9.61 -9.11 -12.30
CA ARG A 161 9.71 -8.54 -13.64
C ARG A 161 9.89 -9.63 -14.68
N LEU A 162 9.05 -9.64 -15.72
CA LEU A 162 9.11 -10.67 -16.77
C LEU A 162 10.50 -10.76 -17.44
N VAL A 163 11.23 -9.64 -17.53
CA VAL A 163 12.60 -9.60 -18.06
C VAL A 163 13.59 -10.45 -17.27
N ASN A 164 13.32 -10.65 -15.97
CA ASN A 164 14.13 -11.45 -15.05
C ASN A 164 13.61 -12.89 -14.91
N ARG A 165 12.51 -13.23 -15.59
CA ARG A 165 11.87 -14.55 -15.54
C ARG A 165 12.24 -15.41 -16.74
N SER A 166 12.38 -16.71 -16.50
CA SER A 166 12.46 -17.66 -17.61
C SER A 166 11.07 -17.84 -18.24
N LEU A 167 10.98 -17.73 -19.57
CA LEU A 167 9.73 -17.89 -20.31
C LEU A 167 9.88 -19.02 -21.33
N ALA A 168 9.04 -20.04 -21.23
CA ALA A 168 9.03 -21.16 -22.16
C ALA A 168 7.60 -21.58 -22.50
N ASN A 169 7.30 -21.74 -23.79
CA ASN A 169 5.94 -22.10 -24.27
C ASN A 169 4.83 -21.15 -23.78
N ARG A 170 5.15 -19.86 -23.61
CA ARG A 170 4.26 -18.83 -23.01
C ARG A 170 3.97 -19.04 -21.52
N GLU A 171 4.69 -19.92 -20.86
CA GLU A 171 4.54 -20.17 -19.42
C GLU A 171 5.77 -19.66 -18.64
N VAL A 172 5.51 -19.04 -17.50
CA VAL A 172 6.51 -18.63 -16.49
C VAL A 172 6.53 -19.68 -15.38
N PRO A 173 7.68 -20.24 -14.98
CA PRO A 173 7.76 -21.14 -13.84
C PRO A 173 7.68 -20.37 -12.53
N LEU A 174 7.02 -20.97 -11.55
CA LEU A 174 6.80 -20.44 -10.21
C LEU A 174 7.05 -21.51 -9.15
N SER A 175 7.56 -21.09 -8.00
CA SER A 175 7.44 -21.86 -6.76
C SER A 175 6.01 -21.78 -6.21
N GLU A 176 5.70 -22.60 -5.21
CA GLU A 176 4.44 -22.52 -4.48
C GLU A 176 4.25 -21.17 -3.78
N GLU A 177 5.29 -20.65 -3.12
CA GLU A 177 5.27 -19.35 -2.43
C GLU A 177 4.99 -18.20 -3.42
N GLU A 178 5.59 -18.26 -4.61
CA GLU A 178 5.34 -17.28 -5.66
C GLU A 178 3.91 -17.38 -6.19
N LEU A 179 3.39 -18.59 -6.38
CA LEU A 179 2.00 -18.78 -6.80
C LEU A 179 1.02 -18.22 -5.75
N LEU A 180 1.24 -18.50 -4.46
CA LEU A 180 0.42 -17.98 -3.38
C LEU A 180 0.46 -16.45 -3.31
N THR A 181 1.62 -15.84 -3.62
CA THR A 181 1.74 -14.38 -3.74
C THR A 181 0.91 -13.85 -4.90
N LEU A 182 0.91 -14.50 -6.07
CA LEU A 182 0.03 -14.08 -7.18
C LEU A 182 -1.46 -14.26 -6.87
N VAL A 183 -1.83 -15.28 -6.09
CA VAL A 183 -3.21 -15.46 -5.60
C VAL A 183 -3.60 -14.32 -4.66
N ARG A 184 -2.69 -13.83 -3.80
CA ARG A 184 -2.92 -12.61 -2.99
C ARG A 184 -3.25 -11.42 -3.88
N GLU A 185 -2.50 -11.21 -4.97
CA GLU A 185 -2.77 -10.13 -5.91
C GLU A 185 -4.12 -10.30 -6.64
N ALA A 186 -4.50 -11.53 -6.99
CA ALA A 186 -5.81 -11.82 -7.56
C ALA A 186 -6.96 -11.47 -6.59
N ILE A 187 -6.80 -11.76 -5.29
CA ILE A 187 -7.74 -11.38 -4.23
C ILE A 187 -7.84 -9.86 -4.14
N ARG A 188 -6.69 -9.16 -4.08
CA ARG A 188 -6.64 -7.70 -4.03
C ARG A 188 -7.39 -7.09 -5.20
N ASN A 189 -7.08 -7.51 -6.43
CA ASN A 189 -7.70 -6.98 -7.65
C ASN A 189 -9.21 -7.19 -7.65
N ARG A 190 -9.68 -8.38 -7.24
CA ARG A 190 -11.12 -8.67 -7.11
C ARG A 190 -11.85 -7.75 -6.12
N ILE A 191 -11.16 -7.33 -5.04
CA ILE A 191 -11.72 -6.42 -4.04
C ILE A 191 -11.72 -4.97 -4.56
N ASP A 192 -10.59 -4.56 -5.15
CA ASP A 192 -10.35 -3.22 -5.70
C ASP A 192 -11.32 -2.91 -6.86
N GLU A 193 -11.45 -3.81 -7.85
CA GLU A 193 -12.40 -3.69 -8.97
C GLU A 193 -13.87 -3.56 -8.51
N GLY A 194 -14.15 -4.01 -7.28
CA GLY A 194 -15.47 -3.93 -6.67
C GLY A 194 -15.72 -2.65 -5.87
N LEU A 195 -14.82 -1.67 -5.88
CA LEU A 195 -14.86 -0.44 -5.09
C LEU A 195 -14.32 0.76 -5.91
N PRO A 196 -14.79 1.99 -5.65
CA PRO A 196 -16.01 2.33 -4.92
C PRO A 196 -17.27 1.98 -5.73
N PHE A 197 -18.43 1.96 -5.08
CA PHE A 197 -19.73 1.84 -5.75
C PHE A 197 -20.77 2.80 -5.16
N ASP A 198 -21.84 3.08 -5.92
CA ASP A 198 -22.92 3.96 -5.47
C ASP A 198 -23.67 3.36 -4.27
N VAL A 199 -23.64 4.05 -3.13
CA VAL A 199 -24.33 3.64 -1.90
C VAL A 199 -25.71 4.30 -1.81
N PRO A 200 -26.79 3.53 -1.59
CA PRO A 200 -28.13 4.12 -1.40
C PRO A 200 -28.22 5.05 -0.18
N ASP A 201 -28.86 6.21 -0.34
CA ASP A 201 -29.01 7.25 0.70
C ASP A 201 -29.50 6.73 2.06
N ALA A 202 -30.40 5.74 2.05
CA ALA A 202 -30.95 5.15 3.27
C ALA A 202 -29.90 4.41 4.10
N ILE A 203 -28.91 3.80 3.44
CA ILE A 203 -27.78 3.12 4.09
C ILE A 203 -26.73 4.16 4.49
N ALA A 204 -26.42 5.09 3.57
CA ALA A 204 -25.43 6.14 3.82
C ALA A 204 -25.77 6.97 5.07
N THR A 205 -27.05 7.35 5.22
CA THR A 205 -27.51 8.13 6.38
C THR A 205 -27.26 7.41 7.71
N GLU A 206 -27.43 6.09 7.77
CA GLU A 206 -27.23 5.32 9.02
C GLU A 206 -25.76 5.10 9.36
N LEU A 207 -24.87 5.15 8.37
CA LEU A 207 -23.44 4.91 8.53
C LEU A 207 -22.58 6.19 8.54
N GLU A 208 -23.20 7.37 8.47
CA GLU A 208 -22.48 8.63 8.32
C GLU A 208 -21.52 8.90 9.48
N ALA A 209 -21.88 8.52 10.71
CA ALA A 209 -21.04 8.74 11.89
C ALA A 209 -19.74 7.93 11.82
N GLU A 210 -19.84 6.68 11.36
CA GLU A 210 -18.73 5.76 11.14
C GLU A 210 -17.89 6.16 9.92
N ALA A 211 -18.52 6.62 8.84
CA ALA A 211 -17.81 7.18 7.68
C ALA A 211 -17.02 8.45 8.07
N ASP A 212 -17.60 9.35 8.86
CA ASP A 212 -16.90 10.52 9.40
C ASP A 212 -15.73 10.13 10.31
N GLU A 213 -15.81 9.01 11.01
CA GLU A 213 -14.70 8.48 11.81
C GLU A 213 -13.55 8.02 10.93
N ILE A 214 -13.85 7.25 9.88
CA ILE A 214 -12.84 6.81 8.91
C ILE A 214 -12.22 8.02 8.21
N ARG A 215 -12.99 9.05 7.83
CA ARG A 215 -12.45 10.29 7.25
C ARG A 215 -11.49 11.01 8.19
N ARG A 216 -11.77 11.01 9.50
CA ARG A 216 -10.88 11.60 10.51
C ARG A 216 -9.58 10.82 10.62
N VAL A 217 -9.65 9.49 10.74
CA VAL A 217 -8.46 8.62 10.77
C VAL A 217 -7.63 8.78 9.49
N LEU A 218 -8.29 8.80 8.33
CA LEU A 218 -7.63 9.00 7.05
C LEU A 218 -6.96 10.38 6.97
N ALA A 219 -7.63 11.45 7.42
CA ALA A 219 -7.02 12.78 7.45
C ALA A 219 -5.81 12.84 8.39
N ASP A 220 -5.87 12.17 9.54
CA ASP A 220 -4.73 12.04 10.45
C ASP A 220 -3.58 11.23 9.82
N LEU A 221 -3.90 10.24 8.99
CA LEU A 221 -2.93 9.45 8.20
C LEU A 221 -2.33 10.23 7.02
N ASP A 222 -3.13 11.00 6.29
CA ASP A 222 -2.64 11.86 5.21
C ASP A 222 -1.76 13.01 5.76
N LEU A 223 -1.98 13.42 7.00
CA LEU A 223 -1.05 14.30 7.72
C LEU A 223 0.27 13.61 8.11
N THR A 224 0.29 12.28 8.18
CA THR A 224 1.49 11.46 8.47
C THR A 224 2.09 10.76 7.25
N ARG A 225 1.54 10.95 6.04
CA ARG A 225 1.88 10.12 4.87
C ARG A 225 3.28 10.33 4.32
N GLU A 226 4.14 9.48 4.86
CA GLU A 226 5.31 8.87 4.26
C GLU A 226 5.01 8.43 2.81
N ILE A 227 5.83 8.91 1.88
CA ILE A 227 5.82 8.51 0.48
C ILE A 227 6.85 7.38 0.38
N ASP A 228 6.37 6.15 0.19
CA ASP A 228 7.20 4.94 0.23
C ASP A 228 8.29 4.92 -0.86
N THR A 229 8.21 5.79 -1.88
CA THR A 229 9.18 5.90 -2.97
C THR A 229 9.65 7.34 -3.13
N VAL A 230 10.91 7.60 -2.77
CA VAL A 230 11.47 8.94 -2.87
C VAL A 230 12.24 9.07 -4.19
N VAL A 231 11.69 9.86 -5.11
CA VAL A 231 12.25 10.13 -6.45
C VAL A 231 12.61 11.61 -6.53
N PRO A 232 13.85 12.01 -6.22
CA PRO A 232 14.29 13.41 -6.28
C PRO A 232 14.01 14.10 -7.61
N GLU A 233 13.97 13.35 -8.72
CA GLU A 233 13.65 13.81 -10.07
C GLU A 233 12.20 14.28 -10.22
N LEU A 234 11.29 13.84 -9.35
CA LEU A 234 9.90 14.27 -9.34
C LEU A 234 9.65 15.43 -8.37
N PHE A 235 10.64 15.81 -7.54
CA PHE A 235 10.47 16.89 -6.58
C PHE A 235 10.01 18.21 -7.22
N PRO A 236 9.23 19.02 -6.47
CA PRO A 236 8.89 20.38 -6.87
C PRO A 236 10.14 21.20 -7.19
N PRO A 237 10.10 22.13 -8.16
CA PRO A 237 11.27 22.91 -8.56
C PRO A 237 11.92 23.69 -7.41
N CYS A 238 11.14 24.11 -6.42
CA CYS A 238 11.63 24.74 -5.21
C CYS A 238 12.40 23.78 -4.29
N MET A 239 11.91 22.55 -4.11
CA MET A 239 12.57 21.55 -3.27
C MET A 239 13.84 21.00 -3.93
N LYS A 240 13.85 20.84 -5.27
CA LYS A 240 15.07 20.52 -6.03
C LYS A 240 16.16 21.57 -5.82
N ALA A 241 15.81 22.86 -5.91
CA ALA A 241 16.77 23.93 -5.70
C ALA A 241 17.36 23.91 -4.28
N LEU A 242 16.53 23.68 -3.26
CA LEU A 242 17.00 23.56 -1.88
C LEU A 242 17.89 22.33 -1.68
N LEU A 243 17.53 21.19 -2.25
CA LEU A 243 18.34 19.97 -2.20
C LEU A 243 19.71 20.18 -2.87
N ASP A 244 19.72 20.77 -4.07
CA ASP A 244 20.94 21.11 -4.81
C ASP A 244 21.88 22.00 -3.99
N ASP A 245 21.32 23.02 -3.32
CA ASP A 245 22.10 23.96 -2.51
C ASP A 245 22.68 23.25 -1.27
N VAL A 246 21.94 22.32 -0.65
CA VAL A 246 22.44 21.48 0.45
C VAL A 246 23.58 20.57 -0.01
N GLN A 247 23.41 19.87 -1.14
CA GLN A 247 24.41 18.94 -1.67
C GLN A 247 25.70 19.65 -2.11
N LYS A 248 25.61 20.90 -2.57
CA LYS A 248 26.78 21.77 -2.87
C LYS A 248 27.47 22.31 -1.61
N GLY A 249 26.89 22.08 -0.42
CA GLY A 249 27.40 22.58 0.85
C GLY A 249 27.14 24.07 1.07
N GLU A 250 26.13 24.65 0.41
CA GLU A 250 25.77 26.05 0.60
C GLU A 250 25.07 26.27 1.96
N HIS A 251 25.19 27.50 2.48
CA HIS A 251 24.56 27.85 3.74
C HIS A 251 23.10 28.24 3.53
N LEU A 252 22.19 27.28 3.70
CA LEU A 252 20.76 27.57 3.70
C LEU A 252 20.32 28.39 4.93
N PRO A 253 19.47 29.42 4.77
CA PRO A 253 18.75 30.07 5.86
C PRO A 253 17.91 29.08 6.68
N HIS A 254 17.60 29.46 7.93
CA HIS A 254 16.84 28.60 8.84
C HIS A 254 15.47 28.18 8.28
N HIS A 255 14.75 29.09 7.60
CA HIS A 255 13.45 28.78 7.01
C HIS A 255 13.57 27.83 5.82
N SER A 256 14.59 27.99 4.98
CA SER A 256 14.86 27.12 3.84
C SER A 256 15.26 25.71 4.28
N ARG A 257 16.09 25.59 5.33
CA ARG A 257 16.42 24.30 5.97
C ARG A 257 15.19 23.61 6.52
N PHE A 258 14.35 24.35 7.25
CA PHE A 258 13.10 23.83 7.76
C PHE A 258 12.19 23.36 6.63
N ALA A 259 12.06 24.12 5.54
CA ALA A 259 11.21 23.78 4.41
C ALA A 259 11.61 22.46 3.74
N ILE A 260 12.90 22.27 3.44
CA ILE A 260 13.37 21.04 2.81
C ILE A 260 13.33 19.85 3.76
N THR A 261 13.77 20.00 5.02
CA THR A 261 13.75 18.89 5.98
C THR A 261 12.32 18.48 6.36
N SER A 262 11.39 19.42 6.51
CA SER A 262 9.97 19.07 6.75
C SER A 262 9.33 18.39 5.55
N PHE A 263 9.66 18.82 4.33
CA PHE A 263 9.22 18.13 3.12
C PHE A 263 9.76 16.70 3.06
N LEU A 264 11.08 16.49 3.18
CA LEU A 264 11.70 15.16 3.12
C LEU A 264 11.18 14.21 4.21
N THR A 265 10.96 14.73 5.41
CA THR A 265 10.32 13.98 6.50
C THR A 265 8.88 13.62 6.16
N SER A 266 8.10 14.57 5.64
CA SER A 266 6.71 14.33 5.28
C SER A 266 6.56 13.39 4.10
N ILE A 267 7.54 13.28 3.20
CA ILE A 267 7.55 12.25 2.15
C ILE A 267 8.15 10.93 2.66
N GLY A 268 8.30 10.72 3.96
CA GLY A 268 8.62 9.39 4.52
C GLY A 268 10.09 9.05 4.66
N MET A 269 11.01 10.00 4.42
CA MET A 269 12.43 9.73 4.65
C MET A 269 12.76 9.67 6.14
N THR A 270 13.48 8.65 6.56
CA THR A 270 14.03 8.52 7.91
C THR A 270 15.12 9.57 8.15
N THR A 271 15.45 9.82 9.41
CA THR A 271 16.51 10.77 9.76
C THR A 271 17.86 10.40 9.16
N ASP A 272 18.19 9.10 9.12
CA ASP A 272 19.43 8.61 8.53
C ASP A 272 19.43 8.81 7.01
N GLU A 273 18.33 8.49 6.34
CA GLU A 273 18.14 8.72 4.90
C GLU A 273 18.25 10.20 4.50
N ILE A 274 17.67 11.12 5.29
CA ILE A 274 17.80 12.56 5.03
C ILE A 274 19.25 13.02 5.19
N VAL A 275 19.94 12.48 6.20
CA VAL A 275 21.35 12.77 6.42
C VAL A 275 22.19 12.27 5.25
N ASP A 276 21.94 11.06 4.76
CA ASP A 276 22.71 10.45 3.68
C ASP A 276 22.43 11.12 2.33
N LEU A 277 21.16 11.46 2.04
CA LEU A 277 20.79 12.27 0.87
C LEU A 277 21.52 13.64 0.83
N TYR A 278 21.81 14.23 2.00
CA TYR A 278 22.57 15.47 2.11
C TYR A 278 24.09 15.28 2.02
N ARG A 279 24.62 14.07 2.30
CA ARG A 279 26.06 13.78 2.42
C ARG A 279 26.79 13.67 1.08
N VAL A 280 26.09 13.61 -0.05
CA VAL A 280 26.66 13.27 -1.38
C VAL A 280 27.95 14.07 -1.74
N ASN A 281 28.18 15.28 -1.21
CA ASN A 281 29.43 16.01 -1.47
C ASN A 281 29.95 16.99 -0.39
N SER A 282 29.38 17.04 0.83
CA SER A 282 29.80 18.05 1.80
C SER A 282 29.87 17.55 3.24
N SER A 283 30.75 18.17 4.04
CA SER A 283 30.76 18.07 5.50
C SER A 283 29.58 18.84 6.10
N PHE A 284 28.37 18.54 5.64
CA PHE A 284 27.15 19.10 6.19
C PHE A 284 27.00 18.60 7.63
N GLY A 285 26.55 19.49 8.52
CA GLY A 285 26.50 19.22 9.95
C GLY A 285 25.47 18.15 10.29
N GLU A 286 25.91 16.89 10.27
CA GLU A 286 25.12 15.70 10.62
C GLU A 286 24.36 15.89 11.93
N GLU A 287 25.03 16.36 12.98
CA GLU A 287 24.43 16.62 14.29
C GLU A 287 23.26 17.62 14.23
N MET A 288 23.38 18.65 13.38
CA MET A 288 22.35 19.69 13.24
C MET A 288 21.17 19.19 12.40
N THR A 289 21.45 18.42 11.36
CA THR A 289 20.42 17.81 10.49
C THR A 289 19.58 16.83 11.28
N ARG A 290 20.25 15.93 12.00
CA ARG A 290 19.62 14.95 12.89
C ARG A 290 18.75 15.63 13.93
N TYR A 291 19.28 16.64 14.63
CA TYR A 291 18.51 17.41 15.61
C TYR A 291 17.26 18.10 14.99
N GLN A 292 17.39 18.68 13.79
CA GLN A 292 16.26 19.32 13.13
C GLN A 292 15.20 18.31 12.69
N THR A 293 15.61 17.16 12.16
CA THR A 293 14.68 16.11 11.72
C THR A 293 13.93 15.47 12.90
N GLU A 294 14.65 15.11 13.98
CA GLU A 294 14.06 14.54 15.21
C GLU A 294 13.07 15.53 15.87
N HIS A 295 13.33 16.84 15.76
CA HIS A 295 12.42 17.87 16.27
C HIS A 295 11.16 18.04 15.40
N ILE A 296 11.29 17.86 14.08
CA ILE A 296 10.18 17.97 13.13
C ILE A 296 9.26 16.75 13.18
N ARG A 297 9.82 15.54 13.36
CA ARG A 297 9.09 14.27 13.54
C ARG A 297 8.38 14.13 14.90
N GLY A 298 8.53 15.09 15.81
CA GLY A 298 7.88 15.07 17.11
C GLY A 298 8.52 14.14 18.17
N GLU A 299 9.66 13.52 17.88
CA GLU A 299 10.36 12.64 18.84
C GLU A 299 10.91 13.43 20.04
N THR A 300 11.20 14.72 19.84
CA THR A 300 11.61 15.67 20.90
C THR A 300 10.61 16.81 21.15
N SER A 301 9.46 16.80 20.48
CA SER A 301 8.49 17.91 20.40
C SER A 301 7.04 17.36 20.36
N PRO A 302 6.08 17.88 21.15
CA PRO A 302 4.69 17.38 21.14
C PRO A 302 3.88 17.76 19.88
N THR A 303 4.53 18.21 18.80
CA THR A 303 3.88 18.67 17.57
C THR A 303 4.72 18.25 16.37
N GLU A 304 4.12 17.49 15.47
CA GLU A 304 4.65 17.21 14.13
C GLU A 304 4.48 18.45 13.25
N TYR A 305 5.54 18.85 12.55
CA TYR A 305 5.54 20.07 11.76
C TYR A 305 5.40 19.76 10.27
N SER A 306 4.33 20.27 9.65
CA SER A 306 4.11 20.12 8.20
C SER A 306 4.97 21.08 7.36
N PRO A 307 5.31 20.70 6.12
CA PRO A 307 6.02 21.55 5.17
C PRO A 307 5.25 22.84 4.84
N PRO A 308 5.97 23.93 4.51
CA PRO A 308 5.34 25.22 4.17
C PRO A 308 4.62 25.19 2.82
N SER A 309 3.47 25.87 2.74
CA SER A 309 2.70 26.04 1.50
C SER A 309 3.43 26.87 0.44
N CYS A 310 2.98 26.82 -0.82
CA CYS A 310 3.56 27.62 -1.91
C CYS A 310 3.53 29.13 -1.61
N ALA A 311 2.50 29.63 -0.93
CA ALA A 311 2.41 31.03 -0.53
C ALA A 311 3.47 31.41 0.52
N THR A 312 3.73 30.50 1.45
CA THR A 312 4.79 30.64 2.46
C THR A 312 6.18 30.58 1.82
N MET A 313 6.41 29.61 0.92
CA MET A 313 7.64 29.48 0.15
C MET A 313 7.94 30.74 -0.68
N GLN A 314 6.92 31.36 -1.28
CA GLN A 314 7.08 32.64 -2.00
C GLN A 314 7.46 33.78 -1.07
N SER A 315 6.92 33.81 0.15
CA SER A 315 7.23 34.84 1.15
C SER A 315 8.66 34.71 1.68
N TYR A 316 9.17 33.48 1.78
CA TYR A 316 10.55 33.19 2.16
C TYR A 316 11.56 33.40 1.03
N GLY A 317 11.09 33.39 -0.22
CA GLY A 317 11.96 33.50 -1.40
C GLY A 317 12.47 32.15 -1.91
N ASP A 318 11.99 31.03 -1.34
CA ASP A 318 12.37 29.66 -1.71
C ASP A 318 11.53 29.12 -2.90
N CYS A 319 10.45 29.81 -3.30
CA CYS A 319 9.64 29.41 -4.45
C CYS A 319 10.26 29.84 -5.79
N VAL A 320 11.25 29.06 -6.25
CA VAL A 320 12.05 29.30 -7.46
C VAL A 320 11.76 28.28 -8.57
N ASN A 321 12.23 28.57 -9.79
CA ASN A 321 12.17 27.66 -10.95
C ASN A 321 10.76 27.14 -11.31
N LYS A 322 9.71 27.96 -11.10
CA LYS A 322 8.31 27.58 -11.33
C LYS A 322 8.07 27.04 -12.74
N ASP A 323 7.26 25.99 -12.82
CA ASP A 323 6.73 25.41 -14.06
C ASP A 323 5.19 25.55 -14.13
N ASP A 324 4.58 24.97 -15.18
CA ASP A 324 3.14 25.05 -15.43
C ASP A 324 2.29 24.33 -14.36
N LEU A 325 2.86 23.38 -13.61
CA LEU A 325 2.18 22.68 -12.53
C LEU A 325 2.17 23.52 -11.24
N CYS A 326 3.23 24.29 -10.99
CA CYS A 326 3.29 25.25 -9.87
C CYS A 326 2.19 26.33 -9.92
N GLU A 327 1.59 26.61 -11.09
CA GLU A 327 0.49 27.57 -11.22
C GLU A 327 -0.87 26.98 -10.80
N ARG A 328 -0.98 25.65 -10.77
CA ARG A 328 -2.22 24.90 -10.55
C ARG A 328 -2.32 24.29 -9.15
N ILE A 329 -1.20 24.21 -8.43
CA ILE A 329 -1.10 23.52 -7.14
C ILE A 329 -0.70 24.47 -6.00
N PRO A 330 -1.39 24.42 -4.83
CA PRO A 330 -1.14 25.32 -3.71
C PRO A 330 -0.02 24.87 -2.75
N HIS A 331 0.54 23.67 -2.92
CA HIS A 331 1.44 23.04 -1.95
C HIS A 331 2.55 22.18 -2.61
N PRO A 332 3.80 22.19 -2.10
CA PRO A 332 4.87 21.32 -2.59
C PRO A 332 4.57 19.81 -2.49
N MET A 333 3.88 19.36 -1.44
CA MET A 333 3.43 17.96 -1.31
C MET A 333 2.47 17.56 -2.43
N ALA A 334 1.38 18.32 -2.61
CA ALA A 334 0.42 18.08 -3.68
C ALA A 334 1.06 18.09 -5.08
N TYR A 335 2.13 18.88 -5.28
CA TYR A 335 2.88 18.86 -6.53
C TYR A 335 3.59 17.52 -6.72
N TYR A 336 4.26 17.05 -5.66
CA TYR A 336 5.03 15.82 -5.71
C TYR A 336 4.11 14.60 -5.88
N GLU A 337 2.97 14.59 -5.19
CA GLU A 337 1.91 13.58 -5.36
C GLU A 337 1.40 13.53 -6.80
N GLU A 338 1.02 14.67 -7.41
CA GLU A 338 0.58 14.71 -8.80
C GLU A 338 1.68 14.23 -9.77
N ARG A 339 2.96 14.54 -9.49
CA ARG A 339 4.07 14.08 -10.33
C ARG A 339 4.34 12.58 -10.21
N ILE A 340 4.08 11.99 -9.05
CA ILE A 340 4.12 10.54 -8.86
C ILE A 340 2.94 9.91 -9.60
N ASP A 341 1.73 10.46 -9.43
CA ASP A 341 0.51 9.97 -10.09
C ASP A 341 0.57 10.08 -11.63
N ASP A 342 1.23 11.11 -12.18
CA ASP A 342 1.38 11.35 -13.62
C ASP A 342 2.51 10.56 -14.29
N ALA A 343 3.46 10.02 -13.51
CA ALA A 343 4.57 9.27 -14.05
C ALA A 343 4.18 7.79 -14.20
N ASP A 344 4.36 7.23 -15.40
CA ASP A 344 4.18 5.78 -15.63
C ASP A 344 5.17 5.02 -14.72
N ASP A 345 4.68 4.07 -13.92
CA ASP A 345 5.42 3.33 -12.89
C ASP A 345 6.71 2.62 -13.39
N GLU A 346 6.87 2.47 -14.71
CA GLU A 346 8.02 1.82 -15.36
C GLU A 346 9.32 2.67 -15.38
N GLU A 347 9.28 3.97 -15.04
CA GLU A 347 10.46 4.87 -15.04
C GLU A 347 10.86 5.42 -13.66
N LEU A 348 10.20 5.00 -12.57
CA LEU A 348 10.44 5.54 -11.23
C LEU A 348 11.41 4.67 -10.41
N GLU A 349 12.66 5.12 -10.33
CA GLU A 349 13.68 4.53 -9.45
C GLU A 349 13.72 5.29 -8.11
N ASP A 350 13.54 4.57 -6.98
CA ASP A 350 13.84 5.14 -5.66
C ASP A 350 15.33 5.48 -5.58
N TRP A 351 15.66 6.68 -5.07
CA TRP A 351 17.05 7.09 -4.87
C TRP A 351 17.85 6.11 -3.99
N ARG A 352 17.18 5.38 -3.08
CA ARG A 352 17.78 4.33 -2.23
C ARG A 352 18.38 3.19 -3.05
N GLY A 353 17.81 2.89 -4.22
CA GLY A 353 18.32 1.84 -5.12
C GLY A 353 19.58 2.26 -5.90
N ARG A 354 19.88 3.56 -6.00
CA ARG A 354 21.04 4.07 -6.76
C ARG A 354 22.35 4.00 -5.99
N GLU A 355 22.31 3.93 -4.65
CA GLU A 355 23.52 3.83 -3.83
C GLU A 355 24.16 2.43 -3.95
N ASP A 356 23.36 1.37 -4.00
CA ASP A 356 23.82 -0.02 -4.18
C ASP A 356 24.58 -0.23 -5.51
N ASP A 357 24.10 0.37 -6.61
CA ASP A 357 24.78 0.29 -7.91
C ASP A 357 26.11 1.07 -7.93
N SER A 358 26.20 2.19 -7.20
CA SER A 358 27.42 3.00 -7.13
C SER A 358 28.54 2.32 -6.34
N GLU A 359 28.20 1.56 -5.29
CA GLU A 359 29.16 0.73 -4.54
C GLU A 359 29.57 -0.51 -5.33
N ALA A 360 28.65 -1.09 -6.12
CA ALA A 360 28.95 -2.19 -7.03
C ALA A 360 29.90 -1.77 -8.17
N GLU A 361 29.67 -0.62 -8.81
CA GLU A 361 30.56 -0.10 -9.87
C GLU A 361 31.95 0.26 -9.33
N ALA A 362 32.04 0.93 -8.17
CA ALA A 362 33.32 1.27 -7.53
C ALA A 362 34.14 0.03 -7.12
N SER A 363 33.46 -1.05 -6.71
CA SER A 363 34.12 -2.33 -6.40
C SER A 363 34.63 -3.05 -7.67
N SER A 364 33.94 -2.87 -8.79
CA SER A 364 34.31 -3.47 -10.09
C SER A 364 35.50 -2.78 -10.76
N GLU A 365 35.62 -1.46 -10.62
CA GLU A 365 36.76 -0.69 -11.12
C GLU A 365 38.03 -0.92 -10.28
N ALA A 366 37.89 -1.08 -8.96
CA ALA A 366 39.00 -1.46 -8.09
C ALA A 366 39.55 -2.86 -8.39
N ALA A 367 38.67 -3.81 -8.71
CA ALA A 367 39.05 -5.18 -9.09
C ALA A 367 39.68 -5.28 -10.50
N SER A 368 39.47 -4.28 -11.36
CA SER A 368 40.01 -4.24 -12.73
C SER A 368 41.37 -3.53 -12.83
N ALA A 369 41.85 -2.94 -11.73
CA ALA A 369 43.11 -2.19 -11.65
C ALA A 369 44.26 -2.95 -10.94
N GLU A 370 44.05 -4.20 -10.51
CA GLU A 370 45.07 -5.07 -9.90
C GLU A 370 45.72 -6.08 -10.87
#